data_AF-A0A524CX22-F1
#
_entry.id   AF-A0A524CX22-F1
#
_cell.length_a   1.000
_cell.length_b   1.000
_cell.length_c   1.000
_cell.angle_alpha   90.00
_cell.angle_beta   90.00
_cell.angle_gamma   90.00
#
_symmetry.space_group_name_H-M   'P 1'
#
loop_
_entity.id
_entity.type
_entity.pdbx_description
1 polymer ?
#
loop_
_entity_poly.entity_id
_entity_poly.type
_entity_poly.pdbx_seq_one_letter_code
_entity_poly.pdbx_strand_id
1 'polypeptide(L)'
;MTEKGFEPLSSQLGIPGTSYRLQLGLINEKWASRILKGNNVIDSYVYKDEDVEGGFPNQNLIVGWVLRTVAIPNINPHQVMKTTQALMKQARENKDKQKVVAPLSETKDVELEKVPEGEIKRPKASGWVKEEATQGTSEEEKRMAFQESVKAKKEGEMIQSQKGRQLHTIPSADQDQEEKAGKVFCPFCGKDLTFVYCPFCGKKLPHN
;
A
#
# COMPACT_ATOMS: atom_id res chain seq x y z
N MET A 1 4.27 -23.45 -7.38
CA MET A 1 3.48 -22.57 -8.28
C MET A 1 3.95 -21.15 -8.02
N THR A 2 4.50 -20.46 -9.02
CA THR A 2 4.88 -19.05 -8.91
C THR A 2 3.59 -18.23 -8.88
N GLU A 3 3.23 -17.69 -7.73
CA GLU A 3 2.10 -16.76 -7.61
C GLU A 3 2.33 -15.60 -8.60
N LYS A 4 1.43 -15.51 -9.59
CA LYS A 4 1.38 -14.41 -10.57
C LYS A 4 1.00 -13.15 -9.79
N GLY A 5 1.81 -12.09 -9.89
CA GLY A 5 1.54 -10.81 -9.22
C GLY A 5 2.44 -10.48 -8.02
N PHE A 6 3.61 -11.10 -7.88
CA PHE A 6 4.61 -10.67 -6.89
C PHE A 6 5.41 -9.47 -7.41
N GLU A 7 5.22 -8.32 -6.78
CA GLU A 7 5.97 -7.10 -7.03
C GLU A 7 7.16 -7.01 -6.06
N PRO A 8 8.39 -7.26 -6.51
CA PRO A 8 9.55 -7.26 -5.63
C PRO A 8 9.86 -5.83 -5.15
N LEU A 9 9.82 -5.64 -3.83
CA LEU A 9 10.25 -4.38 -3.19
C LEU A 9 11.72 -4.42 -2.79
N SER A 10 12.29 -5.61 -2.57
CA SER A 10 13.68 -5.78 -2.22
C SER A 10 14.44 -6.68 -3.20
N SER A 11 15.76 -6.54 -3.17
CA SER A 11 16.66 -7.44 -3.89
C SER A 11 16.64 -8.85 -3.30
N GLN A 12 17.01 -9.86 -4.08
CA GLN A 12 17.14 -11.22 -3.56
C GLN A 12 18.41 -11.33 -2.71
N LEU A 13 18.26 -11.50 -1.40
CA LEU A 13 19.39 -11.59 -0.49
C LEU A 13 19.62 -13.03 -0.04
N GLY A 14 20.84 -13.53 -0.19
CA GLY A 14 21.22 -14.87 0.26
C GLY A 14 21.25 -14.96 1.79
N ILE A 15 20.75 -16.06 2.34
CA ILE A 15 20.87 -16.37 3.77
C ILE A 15 22.25 -17.00 4.01
N PRO A 16 23.13 -16.37 4.83
CA PRO A 16 24.47 -16.87 5.08
C PRO A 16 24.48 -18.33 5.56
N GLY A 17 25.39 -19.12 4.98
CA GLY A 17 25.51 -20.55 5.30
C GLY A 17 24.49 -21.43 4.60
N THR A 18 23.70 -20.90 3.66
CA THR A 18 22.67 -21.68 2.94
C THR A 18 22.64 -21.33 1.46
N SER A 19 22.04 -22.20 0.64
CA SER A 19 21.77 -21.93 -0.78
C SER A 19 20.47 -21.13 -1.01
N TYR A 20 19.84 -20.65 0.06
CA TYR A 20 18.52 -20.05 0.01
C TYR A 20 18.64 -18.54 -0.06
N ARG A 21 17.72 -17.92 -0.79
CA ARG A 21 17.60 -16.47 -0.93
C ARG A 21 16.23 -16.06 -0.46
N LEU A 22 16.16 -14.91 0.19
CA LEU A 22 14.92 -14.31 0.68
C LEU A 22 14.66 -13.02 -0.11
N GLN A 23 13.39 -12.80 -0.44
CA GLN A 23 12.93 -11.61 -1.13
C GLN A 23 11.63 -11.12 -0.48
N LEU A 24 11.48 -9.80 -0.35
CA LEU A 24 10.27 -9.15 0.13
C LEU A 24 9.61 -8.38 -1.01
N GLY A 25 8.28 -8.37 -1.01
CA GLY A 25 7.49 -7.69 -2.03
C GLY A 25 6.05 -7.51 -1.60
N LEU A 26 5.23 -7.15 -2.58
CA LEU A 26 3.79 -7.05 -2.45
C LEU A 26 3.10 -8.09 -3.35
N ILE A 27 2.01 -8.66 -2.86
CA ILE A 27 1.07 -9.46 -3.65
C ILE A 27 -0.31 -8.90 -3.33
N ASN A 28 -1.02 -8.40 -4.36
CA ASN A 28 -2.33 -7.75 -4.19
C ASN A 28 -2.29 -6.67 -3.09
N GLU A 29 -1.28 -5.79 -3.14
CA GLU A 29 -1.02 -4.72 -2.15
C GLU A 29 -0.70 -5.19 -0.71
N LYS A 30 -0.74 -6.49 -0.44
CA LYS A 30 -0.34 -7.06 0.85
C LYS A 30 1.12 -7.42 0.85
N TRP A 31 1.77 -7.25 1.99
CA TRP A 31 3.15 -7.69 2.15
C TRP A 31 3.28 -9.18 1.91
N ALA A 32 4.34 -9.57 1.21
CA ALA A 32 4.67 -10.96 0.97
C ALA A 32 6.18 -11.20 1.06
N SER A 33 6.54 -12.35 1.63
CA SER A 33 7.91 -12.86 1.64
C SER A 33 8.00 -14.07 0.73
N ARG A 34 9.12 -14.21 0.03
CA ARG A 34 9.38 -15.34 -0.87
C ARG A 34 10.77 -15.92 -0.62
N ILE A 35 10.84 -17.25 -0.54
CA ILE A 35 12.10 -17.98 -0.42
C ILE A 35 12.40 -18.66 -1.75
N LEU A 36 13.62 -18.45 -2.23
CA LEU A 36 14.13 -19.01 -3.48
C LEU A 36 15.33 -19.92 -3.19
N LYS A 37 15.48 -20.97 -3.99
CA LYS A 37 16.70 -21.80 -4.06
C LYS A 37 17.11 -21.91 -5.52
N GLY A 38 18.23 -21.27 -5.85
CA GLY A 38 18.57 -21.01 -7.25
C GLY A 38 17.49 -20.18 -7.94
N ASN A 39 16.91 -20.70 -9.02
CA ASN A 39 15.82 -20.05 -9.76
C ASN A 39 14.42 -20.50 -9.33
N ASN A 40 14.34 -21.48 -8.43
CA ASN A 40 13.07 -22.05 -8.00
C ASN A 40 12.53 -21.33 -6.77
N VAL A 41 11.26 -20.94 -6.84
CA VAL A 41 10.52 -20.46 -5.67
C VAL A 41 10.09 -21.67 -4.86
N ILE A 42 10.54 -21.74 -3.61
CA ILE A 42 10.21 -22.83 -2.69
C ILE A 42 8.85 -22.57 -2.07
N ASP A 43 8.69 -21.37 -1.53
CA ASP A 43 7.50 -20.98 -0.79
C ASP A 43 7.32 -19.47 -0.82
N SER A 44 6.07 -19.03 -0.65
CA SER A 44 5.68 -17.64 -0.53
C SER A 44 4.65 -17.50 0.59
N TYR A 45 4.81 -16.45 1.39
CA TYR A 45 3.93 -16.14 2.50
C TYR A 45 3.40 -14.75 2.37
N VAL A 46 2.07 -14.63 2.30
CA VAL A 46 1.35 -13.36 2.30
C VAL A 46 0.96 -13.04 3.74
N TYR A 47 1.43 -11.89 4.23
CA TYR A 47 1.12 -11.42 5.58
C TYR A 47 -0.31 -10.91 5.64
N LYS A 48 -1.00 -11.22 6.73
CA LYS A 48 -2.31 -10.64 7.01
C LYS A 48 -2.14 -9.23 7.55
N ASP A 49 -3.21 -8.44 7.50
CA ASP A 49 -3.19 -7.05 7.97
C ASP A 49 -2.90 -6.95 9.48
N GLU A 50 -3.25 -8.01 10.25
CA GLU A 50 -2.91 -8.15 11.67
C GLU A 50 -1.41 -8.34 11.94
N ASP A 51 -0.67 -8.92 10.99
CA ASP A 51 0.77 -9.20 11.10
C ASP A 51 1.63 -7.99 10.69
N VAL A 52 0.98 -6.92 10.21
CA VAL A 52 1.61 -5.71 9.67
C VAL A 52 1.39 -4.55 10.63
N GLU A 53 2.37 -4.34 11.51
CA GLU A 53 2.36 -3.23 12.46
C GLU A 53 3.11 -2.02 11.88
N GLY A 54 2.48 -0.84 11.91
CA GLY A 54 3.10 0.39 11.38
C GLY A 54 3.37 0.36 9.86
N GLY A 55 2.62 -0.44 9.10
CA GLY A 55 2.75 -0.54 7.64
C GLY A 55 3.89 -1.44 7.16
N PHE A 56 4.54 -2.19 8.06
CA PHE A 56 5.58 -3.17 7.76
C PHE A 56 5.32 -4.50 8.48
N PRO A 57 5.63 -5.65 7.86
CA PRO A 57 5.45 -6.95 8.49
C PRO A 57 6.37 -7.13 9.71
N ASN A 58 5.90 -7.84 10.73
CA ASN A 58 6.73 -8.11 11.91
C ASN A 58 7.96 -8.96 11.53
N GLN A 59 9.16 -8.44 11.81
CA GLN A 59 10.43 -9.10 11.46
C GLN A 59 10.55 -10.50 12.09
N ASN A 60 10.08 -10.66 13.33
CA ASN A 60 10.13 -11.94 14.03
C ASN A 60 9.25 -12.98 13.33
N LEU A 61 8.14 -12.55 12.73
CA LEU A 61 7.23 -13.42 11.99
C LEU A 61 7.84 -13.86 10.66
N ILE A 62 8.56 -12.98 9.97
CA ILE A 62 9.35 -13.33 8.77
C ILE A 62 10.41 -14.38 9.14
N VAL A 63 11.21 -14.13 10.18
CA VAL A 63 12.26 -15.05 10.62
C VAL A 63 11.66 -16.40 11.02
N GLY A 64 10.59 -16.39 11.82
CA GLY A 64 9.91 -17.61 12.25
C GLY A 64 9.29 -18.39 11.08
N TRP A 65 8.75 -17.72 10.08
CA TRP A 65 8.30 -18.35 8.85
C TRP A 65 9.46 -18.99 8.08
N VAL A 66 10.57 -18.27 7.86
CA VAL A 66 11.76 -18.80 7.17
C VAL A 66 12.28 -20.06 7.85
N LEU A 67 12.41 -20.05 9.18
CA LEU A 67 12.89 -21.20 9.95
C LEU A 67 11.95 -22.42 9.87
N ARG A 68 10.63 -22.21 9.71
CA ARG A 68 9.65 -23.29 9.56
C ARG A 68 9.62 -23.86 8.15
N THR A 69 9.67 -23.00 7.13
CA THR A 69 9.60 -23.39 5.72
C THR A 69 10.88 -24.07 5.27
N VAL A 70 12.02 -23.57 5.75
CA VAL A 70 13.33 -24.04 5.34
C VAL A 70 13.80 -25.06 6.36
N ALA A 71 13.57 -26.34 6.08
CA ALA A 71 14.04 -27.47 6.89
C ALA A 71 15.57 -27.64 6.81
N ILE A 72 16.34 -26.61 7.20
CA ILE A 72 17.80 -26.64 7.25
C ILE A 72 18.24 -27.03 8.66
N PRO A 73 18.97 -28.14 8.82
CA PRO A 73 19.63 -28.42 10.09
C PRO A 73 20.66 -27.32 10.38
N ASN A 74 20.66 -26.81 11.61
CA ASN A 74 21.66 -25.86 12.14
C ASN A 74 21.70 -24.47 11.48
N ILE A 75 20.59 -23.98 10.93
CA ILE A 75 20.51 -22.59 10.50
C ILE A 75 20.62 -21.66 11.72
N ASN A 76 21.45 -20.61 11.60
CA ASN A 76 21.60 -19.63 12.68
C ASN A 76 20.47 -18.58 12.57
N PRO A 77 19.53 -18.48 13.54
CA PRO A 77 18.43 -17.52 13.51
C PRO A 77 18.91 -16.06 13.40
N HIS A 78 20.06 -15.75 13.98
CA HIS A 78 20.63 -14.40 13.95
C HIS A 78 21.05 -13.98 12.54
N GLN A 79 21.51 -14.93 11.72
CA GLN A 79 21.86 -14.63 10.32
C GLN A 79 20.59 -14.34 9.50
N VAL A 80 19.53 -15.14 9.70
CA VAL A 80 18.22 -14.90 9.09
C VAL A 80 17.64 -13.56 9.52
N MET A 81 17.82 -13.19 10.78
CA MET A 81 17.37 -11.90 11.31
C MET A 81 18.12 -10.74 10.65
N LYS A 82 19.45 -10.81 10.53
CA LYS A 82 20.26 -9.78 9.83
C LYS A 82 19.85 -9.62 8.37
N THR A 83 19.63 -10.72 7.65
CA THR A 83 19.16 -10.64 6.27
C THR A 83 17.76 -10.04 6.18
N THR A 84 16.88 -10.39 7.12
CA THR A 84 15.52 -9.82 7.18
C THR A 84 15.57 -8.31 7.44
N GLN A 85 16.41 -7.85 8.37
CA GLN A 85 16.60 -6.43 8.65
C GLN A 85 17.14 -5.66 7.43
N ALA A 86 18.12 -6.21 6.73
CA ALA A 86 18.66 -5.61 5.51
C ALA A 86 17.59 -5.51 4.41
N LEU A 87 16.82 -6.57 4.20
CA LEU A 87 15.72 -6.60 3.24
C LEU A 87 14.61 -5.61 3.60
N MET A 88 14.29 -5.47 4.89
CA MET A 88 13.28 -4.52 5.36
C MET A 88 13.72 -3.07 5.17
N LYS A 89 15.01 -2.78 5.40
CA LYS A 89 15.57 -1.47 5.11
C LYS A 89 15.47 -1.14 3.62
N GLN A 90 15.86 -2.07 2.75
CA GLN A 90 15.72 -1.91 1.29
C GLN A 90 14.26 -1.74 0.86
N ALA A 91 13.36 -2.56 1.40
CA ALA A 91 11.94 -2.51 1.05
C ALA A 91 11.30 -1.19 1.49
N ARG A 92 11.73 -0.61 2.63
CA ARG A 92 11.32 0.73 3.05
C ARG A 92 11.78 1.80 2.06
N GLU A 93 13.08 1.83 1.78
CA GLU A 93 13.66 2.79 0.83
C GLU A 93 13.01 2.71 -0.56
N ASN A 94 12.72 1.49 -1.03
CA ASN A 94 12.13 1.29 -2.34
C ASN A 94 10.62 1.58 -2.36
N LYS A 95 9.89 1.30 -1.28
CA LYS A 95 8.47 1.67 -1.15
C LYS A 95 8.30 3.19 -1.13
N ASP A 96 9.20 3.91 -0.47
CA ASP A 96 9.20 5.38 -0.47
C ASP A 96 9.52 5.93 -1.86
N LYS A 97 10.51 5.36 -2.56
CA LYS A 97 10.81 5.73 -3.96
C LYS A 97 9.66 5.42 -4.91
N GLN A 98 8.99 4.28 -4.77
CA GLN A 98 7.84 3.92 -5.61
C GLN A 98 6.68 4.93 -5.45
N LYS A 99 6.42 5.38 -4.21
CA LYS A 99 5.42 6.44 -3.97
C LYS A 99 5.79 7.77 -4.61
N VAL A 100 7.09 8.10 -4.67
CA VAL A 100 7.58 9.35 -5.27
C VAL A 100 7.53 9.29 -6.81
N VAL A 101 7.71 8.12 -7.42
CA VAL A 101 7.64 7.96 -8.88
C VAL A 101 6.18 7.95 -9.40
N ALA A 102 5.21 7.68 -8.53
CA ALA A 102 3.82 7.45 -8.92
C ALA A 102 2.88 8.69 -9.04
N PRO A 103 3.35 9.95 -9.06
CA PRO A 103 2.50 10.99 -9.68
C PRO A 103 3.30 12.05 -10.46
N LEU A 104 4.12 11.67 -11.44
CA LEU A 104 4.67 12.63 -12.43
C LEU A 104 4.80 12.08 -13.86
N SER A 105 4.40 10.84 -14.13
CA SER A 105 4.50 10.25 -15.48
C SER A 105 3.38 10.65 -16.45
N GLU A 106 2.37 11.42 -16.03
CA GLU A 106 1.28 11.88 -16.91
C GLU A 106 1.48 13.29 -17.51
N THR A 107 2.54 14.02 -17.16
CA THR A 107 2.88 15.31 -17.82
C THR A 107 4.35 15.35 -18.21
N LYS A 108 4.86 14.29 -18.84
CA LYS A 108 5.95 14.49 -19.79
C LYS A 108 5.29 14.92 -21.07
N ASP A 109 5.01 16.23 -21.16
CA ASP A 109 4.79 16.90 -22.44
C ASP A 109 5.89 16.43 -23.37
N VAL A 110 5.52 15.53 -24.28
CA VAL A 110 6.33 15.21 -25.43
C VAL A 110 6.31 16.51 -26.22
N GLU A 111 7.33 17.34 -26.01
CA GLU A 111 7.75 18.33 -26.99
C GLU A 111 7.98 17.55 -28.28
N LEU A 112 6.93 17.45 -29.09
CA LEU A 112 7.01 16.99 -30.46
C LEU A 112 7.99 17.92 -31.14
N GLU A 113 9.22 17.44 -31.34
CA GLU A 113 10.20 18.09 -32.21
C GLU A 113 9.46 18.41 -33.53
N LYS A 114 9.41 19.70 -33.86
CA LYS A 114 8.90 20.18 -35.13
C LYS A 114 9.57 19.39 -36.25
N VAL A 115 8.77 18.58 -36.93
CA VAL A 115 9.15 17.94 -38.19
C VAL A 115 9.64 19.05 -39.13
N PRO A 116 10.89 19.00 -39.62
CA PRO A 116 11.42 20.03 -40.51
C PRO A 116 10.56 20.11 -41.78
N GLU A 117 10.08 21.32 -42.10
CA GLU A 117 9.11 21.64 -43.15
C GLU A 117 9.63 21.44 -44.60
N GLY A 118 10.70 20.66 -44.78
CA GLY A 118 11.48 20.61 -46.04
C GLY A 118 11.03 19.62 -47.11
N GLU A 119 10.24 18.57 -46.80
CA GLU A 119 10.02 17.47 -47.77
C GLU A 119 8.60 16.88 -47.83
N ILE A 120 7.55 17.66 -47.51
CA ILE A 120 6.20 17.24 -47.92
C ILE A 120 5.95 17.72 -49.35
N LYS A 121 6.46 16.95 -50.32
CA LYS A 121 6.04 17.05 -51.73
C LYS A 121 4.56 16.70 -51.82
N ARG A 122 3.69 17.71 -51.72
CA ARG A 122 2.26 17.57 -52.02
C ARG A 122 2.12 17.14 -53.49
N PRO A 123 1.53 15.97 -53.81
CA PRO A 123 1.13 15.69 -55.17
C PRO A 123 0.06 16.71 -55.60
N LYS A 124 0.24 17.30 -56.80
CA LYS A 124 -0.74 18.21 -57.41
C LYS A 124 -2.07 17.48 -57.56
N ALA A 125 -3.09 17.89 -56.81
CA ALA A 125 -4.46 17.46 -57.04
C ALA A 125 -4.97 18.12 -58.34
N SER A 126 -5.20 17.32 -59.38
CA SER A 126 -6.09 17.69 -60.48
C SER A 126 -7.43 17.00 -60.25
N GLY A 127 -8.40 17.73 -59.74
CA GLY A 127 -9.76 17.22 -59.57
C GLY A 127 -10.68 18.29 -59.00
N TRP A 128 -11.74 18.62 -59.73
CA TRP A 128 -12.80 19.54 -59.33
C TRP A 128 -13.34 19.20 -57.93
N VAL A 129 -13.00 20.02 -56.94
CA VAL A 129 -13.72 20.05 -55.67
C VAL A 129 -14.19 21.49 -55.48
N LYS A 130 -15.51 21.61 -55.41
CA LYS A 130 -16.25 22.85 -55.18
C LYS A 130 -15.92 23.35 -53.77
N GLU A 131 -15.38 24.56 -53.65
CA GLU A 131 -15.17 25.22 -52.36
C GLU A 131 -16.53 25.60 -51.78
N GLU A 132 -16.96 24.91 -50.72
CA GLU A 132 -17.95 25.45 -49.78
C GLU A 132 -17.21 25.99 -48.57
N ALA A 133 -17.36 27.29 -48.37
CA ALA A 133 -16.81 28.05 -47.26
C ALA A 133 -17.31 27.47 -45.92
N THR A 134 -16.39 27.11 -45.02
CA THR A 134 -16.71 26.97 -43.60
C THR A 134 -16.03 28.11 -42.85
N GLN A 135 -16.85 29.07 -42.44
CA GLN A 135 -16.47 30.26 -41.68
C GLN A 135 -15.70 29.87 -40.42
N GLY A 136 -14.55 30.51 -40.24
CA GLY A 136 -13.82 30.49 -38.98
C GLY A 136 -14.66 31.15 -37.90
N THR A 137 -15.08 30.34 -36.92
CA THR A 137 -15.48 30.86 -35.61
C THR A 137 -14.21 31.30 -34.90
N SER A 138 -14.08 32.60 -34.65
CA SER A 138 -12.92 33.17 -33.99
C SER A 138 -12.80 32.60 -32.58
N GLU A 139 -11.57 32.36 -32.12
CA GLU A 139 -11.29 31.89 -30.76
C GLU A 139 -11.88 32.80 -29.66
N GLU A 140 -12.19 34.05 -29.98
CA GLU A 140 -12.80 35.01 -29.05
C GLU A 140 -14.25 34.68 -28.69
N GLU A 141 -15.06 34.16 -29.61
CA GLU A 141 -16.42 33.71 -29.28
C GLU A 141 -16.39 32.50 -28.34
N LYS A 142 -15.44 31.57 -28.55
CA LYS A 142 -15.26 30.40 -27.70
C LYS A 142 -14.79 30.77 -26.29
N ARG A 143 -13.95 31.80 -26.17
CA ARG A 143 -13.50 32.32 -24.86
C ARG A 143 -14.61 33.06 -24.12
N MET A 144 -15.46 33.82 -24.81
CA MET A 144 -16.60 34.49 -24.18
C MET A 144 -17.67 33.49 -23.71
N ALA A 145 -18.00 32.48 -24.51
CA ALA A 145 -18.93 31.42 -24.10
C ALA A 145 -18.44 30.63 -22.88
N PHE A 146 -17.12 30.39 -22.76
CA PHE A 146 -16.55 29.73 -21.60
C PHE A 146 -16.63 30.61 -20.34
N GLN A 147 -16.29 31.90 -20.42
CA GLN A 147 -16.40 32.81 -19.26
C GLN A 147 -17.83 32.96 -18.76
N GLU A 148 -18.82 32.97 -19.65
CA GLU A 148 -20.23 33.04 -19.27
C GLU A 148 -20.70 31.76 -18.58
N SER A 149 -20.28 30.58 -19.06
CA SER A 149 -20.59 29.29 -18.43
C SER A 149 -19.97 29.12 -17.03
N VAL A 150 -18.78 29.69 -16.79
CA VAL A 150 -18.11 29.65 -15.48
C VAL A 150 -18.78 30.61 -14.49
N LYS A 151 -19.23 31.79 -14.93
CA LYS A 151 -19.98 32.72 -14.09
C LYS A 151 -21.32 32.12 -13.64
N ALA A 152 -22.06 31.49 -14.55
CA ALA A 152 -23.33 30.84 -14.23
C ALA A 152 -23.18 29.69 -13.21
N LYS A 153 -22.08 28.91 -13.26
CA LYS A 153 -21.81 27.87 -12.25
C LYS A 153 -21.46 28.46 -10.88
N LYS A 154 -20.71 29.57 -10.84
CA LYS A 154 -20.29 30.21 -9.58
C LYS A 154 -21.46 30.83 -8.82
N GLU A 155 -22.49 31.31 -9.51
CA GLU A 155 -23.72 31.81 -8.89
C GLU A 155 -24.64 30.67 -8.38
N GLY A 156 -24.60 29.50 -9.02
CA GLY A 156 -25.36 28.31 -8.58
C GLY A 156 -24.84 27.67 -7.28
N GLU A 157 -23.52 27.71 -7.02
CA GLU A 157 -22.93 27.15 -5.79
C GLU A 157 -23.08 28.05 -4.56
N MET A 158 -23.35 29.34 -4.70
CA MET A 158 -23.51 30.24 -3.55
C MET A 158 -24.86 30.11 -2.83
N ILE A 159 -25.86 29.46 -3.42
CA ILE A 159 -27.22 29.35 -2.82
C ILE A 159 -27.39 28.06 -1.98
N GLN A 160 -26.50 27.07 -2.10
CA GLN A 160 -26.65 25.77 -1.40
C GLN A 160 -25.84 25.59 -0.10
N SER A 161 -25.13 26.62 0.38
CA SER A 161 -24.24 26.50 1.56
C SER A 161 -24.83 27.05 2.87
N GLN A 162 -26.15 26.94 3.05
CA GLN A 162 -26.83 27.23 4.33
C GLN A 162 -27.80 26.10 4.76
N LYS A 163 -27.30 24.88 4.87
CA LYS A 163 -27.89 23.87 5.76
C LYS A 163 -26.82 23.34 6.69
N GLY A 164 -26.72 23.98 7.86
CA GLY A 164 -25.89 23.51 8.97
C GLY A 164 -26.29 22.08 9.33
N ARG A 165 -25.35 21.15 9.16
CA ARG A 165 -25.48 19.79 9.69
C ARG A 165 -25.38 19.89 11.21
N GLN A 166 -26.49 19.67 11.91
CA GLN A 166 -26.46 19.41 13.34
C GLN A 166 -25.74 18.06 13.55
N LEU A 167 -24.59 18.12 14.22
CA LEU A 167 -23.92 16.94 14.74
C LEU A 167 -24.88 16.25 15.74
N HIS A 168 -25.12 14.96 15.55
CA HIS A 168 -25.84 14.16 16.53
C HIS A 168 -25.02 14.09 17.82
N THR A 169 -25.61 14.58 18.90
CA THR A 169 -25.09 14.44 20.26
C THR A 169 -25.17 12.97 20.66
N ILE A 170 -24.03 12.35 20.96
CA ILE A 170 -23.97 11.00 21.53
C ILE A 170 -24.43 11.10 23.00
N PRO A 171 -25.47 10.36 23.43
CA PRO A 171 -25.85 10.31 24.83
C PRO A 171 -24.78 9.55 25.63
N SER A 172 -24.18 10.20 26.62
CA SER A 172 -23.42 9.54 27.68
C SER A 172 -24.39 8.67 28.49
N ALA A 173 -24.20 7.35 28.45
CA ALA A 173 -24.89 6.41 29.30
C ALA A 173 -23.94 5.97 30.42
N ASP A 174 -24.13 6.57 31.59
CA ASP A 174 -23.68 6.03 32.87
C ASP A 174 -24.73 5.03 33.38
N GLN A 175 -24.22 3.88 33.84
CA GLN A 175 -24.66 3.04 34.96
C GLN A 175 -25.98 2.25 34.89
N ASP A 176 -25.85 0.91 34.93
CA ASP A 176 -26.34 0.02 36.00
C ASP A 176 -25.62 -1.35 35.85
N GLN A 177 -24.85 -1.85 36.84
CA GLN A 177 -25.26 -2.79 37.92
C GLN A 177 -25.88 -4.09 37.35
N GLU A 178 -25.45 -5.34 37.56
CA GLU A 178 -24.62 -6.11 38.51
C GLU A 178 -24.02 -7.30 37.70
N GLU A 179 -22.82 -7.82 37.99
CA GLU A 179 -22.66 -9.02 38.82
C GLU A 179 -21.25 -9.08 39.42
N LYS A 180 -21.20 -9.31 40.73
CA LYS A 180 -19.99 -9.54 41.52
C LYS A 180 -19.30 -10.85 41.10
N ALA A 181 -18.32 -10.75 40.23
CA ALA A 181 -17.24 -11.73 40.16
C ALA A 181 -15.93 -10.97 40.43
N GLY A 182 -15.29 -11.26 41.56
CA GLY A 182 -14.06 -10.61 42.00
C GLY A 182 -12.96 -10.76 40.96
N LYS A 183 -12.81 -9.74 40.09
CA LYS A 183 -11.69 -9.63 39.17
C LYS A 183 -10.47 -9.17 39.96
N VAL A 184 -9.65 -10.14 40.37
CA VAL A 184 -8.38 -9.86 41.05
C VAL A 184 -7.34 -9.58 39.98
N PHE A 185 -6.88 -8.33 39.95
CA PHE A 185 -5.91 -7.80 39.00
C PHE A 185 -4.47 -8.19 39.38
N CYS A 186 -3.63 -8.54 38.41
CA CYS A 186 -2.21 -8.78 38.67
C CYS A 186 -1.46 -7.45 38.90
N PRO A 187 -0.80 -7.24 40.06
CA PRO A 187 -0.12 -5.97 40.37
C PRO A 187 1.12 -5.69 39.51
N PHE A 188 1.60 -6.67 38.74
CA PHE A 188 2.79 -6.51 37.89
C PHE A 188 2.48 -6.29 36.41
N CYS A 189 1.35 -6.79 35.90
CA CYS A 189 1.04 -6.72 34.47
C CYS A 189 -0.34 -6.13 34.15
N GLY A 190 -1.17 -5.83 35.15
CA GLY A 190 -2.46 -5.15 34.95
C GLY A 190 -3.43 -5.92 34.06
N LYS A 191 -3.33 -7.25 34.00
CA LYS A 191 -4.26 -8.11 33.26
C LYS A 191 -5.16 -8.87 34.23
N ASP A 192 -6.43 -9.00 33.85
CA ASP A 192 -7.41 -9.84 34.53
C ASP A 192 -6.97 -11.30 34.45
N LEU A 193 -6.65 -11.92 35.59
CA LEU A 193 -6.36 -13.34 35.69
C LEU A 193 -7.64 -14.07 36.09
N THR A 194 -8.33 -14.67 35.12
CA THR A 194 -9.47 -15.57 35.34
C THR A 194 -9.05 -16.97 35.84
N PHE A 195 -7.75 -17.24 35.97
CA PHE A 195 -7.23 -18.57 36.24
C PHE A 195 -6.81 -18.74 37.71
N VAL A 196 -7.47 -19.66 38.42
CA VAL A 196 -7.18 -20.05 39.82
C VAL A 196 -5.80 -20.75 39.96
N TYR A 197 -5.27 -21.26 38.85
CA TYR A 197 -4.02 -22.03 38.78
C TYR A 197 -3.08 -21.47 37.72
N CYS A 198 -1.78 -21.53 37.98
CA CYS A 198 -0.77 -21.07 37.03
C CYS A 198 -0.70 -21.99 35.80
N PRO A 199 -0.85 -21.49 34.56
CA PRO A 199 -0.84 -22.30 33.35
C PRO A 199 0.52 -22.94 33.01
N PHE A 200 1.60 -22.50 33.66
CA PHE A 200 2.94 -23.03 33.40
C PHE A 200 3.41 -24.07 34.41
N CYS A 201 2.91 -24.02 35.65
CA CYS A 201 3.37 -24.92 36.73
C CYS A 201 2.25 -25.62 37.50
N GLY A 202 0.97 -25.32 37.20
CA GLY A 202 -0.19 -25.95 37.83
C GLY A 202 -0.41 -25.61 39.31
N LYS A 203 0.47 -24.80 39.93
CA LYS A 203 0.32 -24.39 41.34
C LYS A 203 -0.81 -23.38 41.48
N LYS A 204 -1.57 -23.49 42.58
CA LYS A 204 -2.64 -22.55 42.94
C LYS A 204 -2.02 -21.16 43.19
N LEU A 205 -2.56 -20.12 42.56
CA LEU A 205 -2.10 -18.76 42.82
C LEU A 205 -2.50 -18.33 44.24
N PRO A 206 -1.69 -17.50 44.92
CA PRO A 206 -1.92 -17.08 46.31
C PRO A 206 -3.04 -16.03 46.42
N HIS A 207 -4.18 -16.31 45.79
CA HIS A 207 -5.40 -15.52 45.90
C HIS A 207 -6.40 -16.31 46.74
N ASN A 208 -6.19 -16.24 48.06
CA ASN A 208 -7.24 -16.27 49.07
C ASN A 208 -7.03 -15.02 49.93
#